data_AF-A0A953HES4-F1
#
_entry.id   AF-A0A953HES4-F1
#
_cell.length_a   1.000
_cell.length_b   1.000
_cell.length_c   1.000
_cell.angle_alpha   90.00
_cell.angle_beta   90.00
_cell.angle_gamma   90.00
#
_symmetry.space_group_name_H-M   'P 1'
#
loop_
_entity.id
_entity.type
_entity.pdbx_description
1 polymer ?
#
loop_
_entity_poly.entity_id
_entity_poly.type
_entity_poly.pdbx_seq_one_letter_code
_entity_poly.pdbx_strand_id
1 'polypeptide(L)'
;MLTLKEEAEYQRLALAMGLTDIDSVVAWADQKIVSLPEPPIQVIDVSLTGSRPAHAVMELLAQFPGNGDLTTVAHQVLALFRQRFLKGDVPVALAVDQLSAYSNRATIPRGEWAEVCDFRLYFFEIQEGIYGTLDHLKEHIMTFANKYAGKPLPA
;
A
#
# COMPACT_ATOMS: atom_id res chain seq x y z
N MET A 1 -14.39 8.77 -8.77
CA MET A 1 -14.80 8.25 -7.46
C MET A 1 -14.45 6.77 -7.47
N LEU A 2 -13.76 6.28 -6.44
CA LEU A 2 -13.42 4.85 -6.36
C LEU A 2 -14.69 4.05 -6.05
N THR A 3 -14.74 2.82 -6.56
CA THR A 3 -15.69 1.81 -6.12
C THR A 3 -15.33 1.34 -4.70
N LEU A 4 -16.29 0.75 -3.98
CA LEU A 4 -16.03 0.21 -2.66
C LEU A 4 -14.95 -0.90 -2.67
N LYS A 5 -14.84 -1.66 -3.77
CA LYS A 5 -13.78 -2.64 -3.97
C LYS A 5 -12.40 -1.98 -4.04
N GLU A 6 -12.29 -0.90 -4.81
CA GLU A 6 -11.04 -0.15 -4.97
C GLU A 6 -10.62 0.55 -3.67
N GLU A 7 -11.59 1.10 -2.92
CA GLU A 7 -11.32 1.69 -1.61
C GLU A 7 -10.84 0.63 -0.60
N ALA A 8 -11.47 -0.54 -0.56
CA ALA A 8 -11.04 -1.64 0.30
C ALA A 8 -9.63 -2.13 -0.06
N GLU A 9 -9.33 -2.21 -1.37
CA GLU A 9 -7.99 -2.57 -1.84
C GLU A 9 -6.94 -1.50 -1.46
N TYR A 10 -7.30 -0.21 -1.54
CA TYR A 10 -6.44 0.87 -1.11
C TYR A 10 -6.08 0.72 0.36
N GLN A 11 -7.07 0.49 1.24
CA GLN A 11 -6.83 0.26 2.67
C GLN A 11 -5.98 -0.99 2.90
N ARG A 12 -6.22 -2.07 2.14
CA ARG A 12 -5.49 -3.34 2.28
C ARG A 12 -4.01 -3.16 1.96
N LEU A 13 -3.69 -2.50 0.85
CA LEU A 13 -2.32 -2.26 0.42
C LEU A 13 -1.63 -1.23 1.31
N ALA A 14 -2.31 -0.15 1.68
CA ALA A 14 -1.77 0.83 2.62
C ALA A 14 -1.45 0.20 3.98
N LEU A 15 -2.32 -0.68 4.50
CA LEU A 15 -2.08 -1.41 5.75
C LEU A 15 -0.93 -2.40 5.61
N ALA A 16 -0.86 -3.12 4.49
CA ALA A 16 0.24 -4.05 4.21
C ALA A 16 1.61 -3.36 4.15
N MET A 17 1.65 -2.14 3.61
CA MET A 17 2.84 -1.31 3.54
C MET A 17 3.07 -0.51 4.84
N GLY A 18 2.23 -0.66 5.88
CA GLY A 18 2.35 0.15 7.10
C GLY A 18 2.22 1.66 6.88
N LEU A 19 1.51 2.07 5.82
CA LEU A 19 1.22 3.47 5.51
C LEU A 19 -0.02 3.99 6.26
N THR A 20 -0.84 3.07 6.75
CA THR A 20 -2.01 3.29 7.60
C THR A 20 -2.02 2.25 8.73
N ASP A 21 -2.86 2.46 9.73
CA ASP A 21 -3.07 1.54 10.85
C ASP A 21 -4.49 0.95 10.85
N ILE A 22 -4.74 -0.02 11.74
CA ILE A 22 -6.03 -0.70 11.85
C ILE A 22 -7.12 0.28 12.27
N ASP A 23 -6.83 1.20 13.18
CA ASP A 23 -7.79 2.20 13.67
C ASP A 23 -8.29 3.09 12.52
N SER A 24 -7.40 3.50 11.61
CA SER A 24 -7.74 4.26 10.41
C SER A 24 -8.58 3.45 9.42
N VAL A 25 -8.31 2.14 9.27
CA VAL A 25 -9.14 1.25 8.45
C VAL A 25 -10.53 1.07 9.06
N VAL A 26 -10.62 0.92 10.39
CA VAL A 26 -11.90 0.84 11.11
C VAL A 26 -12.70 2.13 10.94
N ALA A 27 -12.05 3.29 11.11
CA ALA A 27 -12.69 4.59 10.92
C ALA A 27 -13.21 4.79 9.48
N TRP A 28 -12.48 4.31 8.47
CA TRP A 28 -12.96 4.28 7.09
C TRP A 28 -14.22 3.42 6.96
N ALA A 29 -14.25 2.23 7.56
CA ALA A 29 -15.42 1.34 7.52
C ALA A 29 -16.63 1.96 8.22
N ASP A 30 -16.45 2.57 9.40
CA ASP A 30 -17.50 3.28 10.13
C ASP A 30 -18.10 4.41 9.30
N GLN A 31 -17.25 5.19 8.61
CA GLN A 31 -17.73 6.22 7.69
C GLN A 31 -18.59 5.62 6.57
N LYS A 32 -18.22 4.46 6.03
CA LYS A 32 -19.00 3.77 4.99
C LYS A 32 -20.35 3.27 5.51
N ILE A 33 -20.43 2.78 6.74
CA ILE A 33 -21.70 2.40 7.40
C ILE A 33 -22.65 3.59 7.46
N VAL A 34 -22.16 4.77 7.84
CA VAL A 34 -22.99 5.99 7.93
C VAL A 34 -23.41 6.50 6.56
N SER A 35 -22.53 6.40 5.56
CA SER A 35 -22.74 7.01 4.24
C SER A 35 -23.58 6.17 3.27
N LEU A 36 -23.62 4.85 3.45
CA LEU A 36 -24.32 3.92 2.56
C LEU A 36 -25.71 3.61 3.14
N PRO A 37 -26.78 3.67 2.32
CA PRO A 37 -28.12 3.29 2.79
C PRO A 37 -28.20 1.81 3.18
N GLU A 38 -27.44 0.96 2.48
CA GLU A 38 -27.33 -0.47 2.72
C GLU A 38 -25.85 -0.89 2.64
N PRO A 39 -25.08 -0.75 3.73
CA PRO A 39 -23.67 -1.14 3.73
C PRO A 39 -23.53 -2.67 3.61
N PRO A 40 -22.63 -3.18 2.76
CA PRO A 40 -22.41 -4.62 2.67
C PRO A 40 -21.77 -5.16 3.95
N ILE A 41 -22.02 -6.44 4.24
CA ILE A 41 -21.57 -7.08 5.49
C ILE A 41 -20.05 -6.96 5.70
N GLN A 42 -19.25 -6.95 4.63
CA GLN A 42 -17.80 -6.80 4.72
C GLN A 42 -17.37 -5.47 5.34
N VAL A 43 -18.14 -4.39 5.16
CA VAL A 43 -17.86 -3.11 5.83
C VAL A 43 -18.10 -3.24 7.33
N ILE A 44 -19.19 -3.92 7.74
CA ILE A 44 -19.50 -4.19 9.14
C ILE A 44 -18.44 -5.10 9.77
N ASP A 45 -18.02 -6.14 9.05
CA ASP A 45 -16.97 -7.04 9.54
C ASP A 45 -15.66 -6.29 9.79
N VAL A 46 -15.27 -5.37 8.90
CA VAL A 46 -14.06 -4.55 9.05
C VAL A 46 -14.18 -3.59 10.24
N SER A 47 -15.32 -2.93 10.46
CA SER A 47 -15.46 -2.01 11.61
C SER A 47 -15.35 -2.74 12.96
N LEU A 48 -15.65 -4.03 13.00
CA LEU A 48 -15.56 -4.87 14.20
C LEU A 48 -14.17 -5.50 14.42
N THR A 49 -13.13 -5.05 13.70
CA THR A 49 -11.78 -5.67 13.74
C THR A 49 -10.79 -5.04 14.71
N GLY A 50 -11.16 -4.06 15.54
CA GLY A 50 -10.20 -3.24 16.31
C GLY A 50 -9.17 -3.99 17.19
N SER A 51 -9.39 -5.26 17.52
CA SER A 51 -8.43 -6.11 18.28
C SER A 51 -7.78 -7.22 17.45
N ARG A 52 -8.09 -7.33 16.16
CA ARG A 52 -7.55 -8.38 15.28
C ARG A 52 -6.16 -8.02 14.77
N PRO A 53 -5.31 -9.01 14.47
CA PRO A 53 -4.03 -8.75 13.83
C PRO A 53 -4.21 -8.27 12.39
N ALA A 54 -3.28 -7.44 11.91
CA ALA A 54 -3.36 -6.80 10.59
C ALA A 54 -3.60 -7.78 9.43
N HIS A 55 -3.05 -9.00 9.47
CA HIS A 55 -3.27 -9.99 8.42
C HIS A 55 -4.75 -10.40 8.29
N ALA A 56 -5.45 -10.58 9.40
CA ALA A 56 -6.86 -10.92 9.41
C ALA A 56 -7.73 -9.76 8.87
N VAL A 57 -7.35 -8.51 9.17
CA VAL A 57 -8.01 -7.33 8.61
C VAL A 57 -7.81 -7.27 7.09
N MET A 58 -6.60 -7.56 6.61
CA MET A 58 -6.28 -7.58 5.18
C MET A 58 -7.04 -8.67 4.41
N GLU A 59 -7.29 -9.83 5.03
CA GLU A 59 -8.13 -10.88 4.45
C GLU A 59 -9.57 -10.42 4.27
N LEU A 60 -10.15 -9.73 5.26
CA LEU A 60 -11.50 -9.18 5.15
C LEU A 60 -11.60 -8.14 4.04
N LEU A 61 -10.63 -7.22 3.94
CA LEU A 61 -10.58 -6.23 2.87
C LEU A 61 -10.47 -6.87 1.48
N ALA A 62 -9.75 -8.00 1.35
CA ALA A 62 -9.65 -8.73 0.09
C ALA A 62 -10.99 -9.34 -0.37
N GLN A 63 -11.89 -9.65 0.57
CA GLN A 63 -13.18 -10.30 0.30
C GLN A 63 -14.28 -9.35 -0.20
N PHE A 64 -14.01 -8.04 -0.26
CA PHE A 64 -14.98 -7.09 -0.80
C PHE A 64 -15.42 -7.49 -2.22
N PRO A 65 -16.73 -7.53 -2.49
CA PRO A 65 -17.26 -7.95 -3.79
C PRO A 65 -17.10 -6.84 -4.84
N GLY A 66 -17.20 -7.24 -6.11
CA GLY A 66 -17.18 -6.35 -7.26
C GLY A 66 -15.86 -6.33 -8.01
N ASN A 67 -15.85 -5.61 -9.12
CA ASN A 67 -14.69 -5.37 -9.96
C ASN A 67 -14.12 -3.98 -9.67
N GLY A 68 -12.83 -3.80 -9.88
CA GLY A 68 -12.14 -2.52 -9.75
C GLY A 68 -10.82 -2.54 -10.50
N ASP A 69 -10.30 -1.37 -10.84
CA ASP A 69 -8.96 -1.25 -11.41
C ASP A 69 -7.91 -1.28 -10.29
N LEU A 70 -7.55 -2.50 -9.88
CA LEU A 70 -6.61 -2.72 -8.78
C LEU A 70 -5.19 -2.24 -9.12
N THR A 71 -4.85 -2.10 -10.40
CA THR A 71 -3.55 -1.54 -10.82
C THR A 71 -3.53 -0.05 -10.54
N THR A 72 -4.59 0.67 -10.92
CA THR A 72 -4.73 2.09 -10.59
C THR A 72 -4.70 2.31 -9.06
N VAL A 73 -5.36 1.45 -8.28
CA VAL A 73 -5.32 1.54 -6.80
C VAL A 73 -3.91 1.32 -6.25
N ALA A 74 -3.17 0.33 -6.76
CA ALA A 74 -1.79 0.10 -6.36
C ALA A 74 -0.93 1.37 -6.61
N HIS A 75 -1.08 2.00 -7.78
CA HIS A 75 -0.38 3.24 -8.11
C HIS A 75 -0.77 4.41 -7.19
N GLN A 76 -2.01 4.47 -6.71
CA GLN A 76 -2.45 5.48 -5.73
C GLN A 76 -1.79 5.26 -4.35
N VAL A 77 -1.69 4.01 -3.88
CA VAL A 77 -0.99 3.69 -2.63
C VAL A 77 0.51 3.98 -2.77
N LEU A 78 1.10 3.70 -3.94
CA LEU A 78 2.47 4.08 -4.24
C LEU A 78 2.68 5.61 -4.23
N ALA A 79 1.67 6.39 -4.63
CA ALA A 79 1.70 7.84 -4.51
C ALA A 79 1.72 8.32 -3.06
N LEU A 80 0.94 7.67 -2.17
CA LEU A 80 0.99 7.93 -0.73
C LEU A 80 2.37 7.59 -0.15
N PHE A 81 2.91 6.42 -0.48
CA PHE A 81 4.27 6.02 -0.12
C PHE A 81 5.30 7.08 -0.54
N ARG A 82 5.26 7.48 -1.82
CA ARG A 82 6.16 8.48 -2.39
C ARG A 82 6.10 9.80 -1.63
N GLN A 83 4.89 10.26 -1.29
CA GLN A 83 4.71 11.50 -0.54
C GLN A 83 5.37 11.42 0.85
N ARG A 84 5.17 10.32 1.59
CA ARG A 84 5.77 10.11 2.91
C ARG A 84 7.29 9.95 2.82
N PHE A 85 7.79 9.24 1.82
CA PHE A 85 9.22 9.07 1.57
C PHE A 85 9.91 10.41 1.23
N LEU A 86 9.30 11.24 0.38
CA LEU A 86 9.80 12.59 0.06
C LEU A 86 9.85 13.52 1.27
N LYS A 87 8.89 13.41 2.20
CA LYS A 87 8.88 14.18 3.45
C LYS A 87 9.96 13.74 4.44
N GLY A 88 10.57 12.57 4.22
CA GLY A 88 11.53 11.97 5.15
C GLY A 88 10.88 11.19 6.29
N ASP A 89 9.56 10.95 6.23
CA ASP A 89 8.82 10.18 7.26
C ASP A 89 9.19 8.69 7.23
N VAL A 90 9.77 8.22 6.12
CA VAL A 90 10.10 6.82 5.86
C VAL A 90 11.61 6.69 5.61
N PRO A 91 12.38 6.07 6.51
CA PRO A 91 13.79 5.75 6.28
C PRO A 91 13.96 4.76 5.11
N VAL A 92 15.11 4.77 4.44
CA VAL A 92 15.39 3.91 3.27
C VAL A 92 15.19 2.42 3.58
N ALA A 93 15.65 1.94 4.73
CA ALA A 93 15.47 0.55 5.14
C ALA A 93 13.98 0.16 5.22
N LEU A 94 13.18 1.02 5.86
CA LEU A 94 11.73 0.81 5.94
C LEU A 94 11.08 0.88 4.55
N ALA A 95 11.51 1.81 3.69
CA ALA A 95 10.99 1.93 2.34
C ALA A 95 11.17 0.64 1.51
N VAL A 96 12.30 -0.05 1.67
CA VAL A 96 12.56 -1.35 1.02
C VAL A 96 11.57 -2.42 1.49
N ASP A 97 11.29 -2.49 2.79
CA ASP A 97 10.30 -3.42 3.33
C ASP A 97 8.88 -3.10 2.84
N GLN A 98 8.53 -1.82 2.78
CA GLN A 98 7.23 -1.36 2.26
C GLN A 98 7.06 -1.69 0.79
N LEU A 99 8.09 -1.47 -0.04
CA LEU A 99 8.08 -1.84 -1.46
C LEU A 99 8.08 -3.36 -1.67
N SER A 100 8.72 -4.11 -0.78
CA SER A 100 8.60 -5.57 -0.75
C SER A 100 7.16 -5.99 -0.47
N ALA A 101 6.48 -5.37 0.50
CA ALA A 101 5.07 -5.65 0.77
C ALA A 101 4.16 -5.26 -0.42
N TYR A 102 4.44 -4.13 -1.08
CA TYR A 102 3.78 -3.71 -2.33
C TYR A 102 3.89 -4.78 -3.41
N SER A 103 5.11 -5.19 -3.76
CA SER A 103 5.37 -6.18 -4.82
C SER A 103 4.71 -7.54 -4.58
N ASN A 104 4.59 -7.96 -3.31
CA ASN A 104 4.02 -9.25 -2.94
C ASN A 104 2.48 -9.25 -2.92
N ARG A 105 1.84 -8.08 -2.88
CA ARG A 105 0.39 -7.98 -2.60
C ARG A 105 -0.38 -7.17 -3.62
N ALA A 106 0.26 -6.26 -4.34
CA ALA A 106 -0.38 -5.40 -5.33
C ALA A 106 -0.65 -6.18 -6.62
N THR A 107 -1.75 -5.82 -7.29
CA THR A 107 -1.99 -6.26 -8.66
C THR A 107 -1.32 -5.28 -9.60
N ILE A 108 -0.16 -5.64 -10.15
CA ILE A 108 0.66 -4.75 -11.01
C ILE A 108 1.21 -5.50 -12.23
N PRO A 109 1.57 -4.80 -13.32
CA PRO A 109 2.20 -5.41 -14.48
C PRO A 109 3.54 -6.08 -14.13
N ARG A 110 3.86 -7.18 -14.83
CA ARG A 110 5.09 -7.96 -14.58
C ARG A 110 6.38 -7.13 -14.65
N GLY A 111 6.45 -6.14 -15.56
CA GLY A 111 7.61 -5.25 -15.66
C GLY A 111 7.81 -4.39 -14.41
N GLU A 112 6.72 -3.83 -13.88
CA GLU A 112 6.76 -3.08 -12.62
C GLU A 112 7.14 -3.99 -11.45
N TRP A 113 6.55 -5.18 -11.38
CA TRP A 113 6.88 -6.18 -10.36
C TRP A 113 8.37 -6.52 -10.35
N ALA A 114 8.96 -6.76 -11.53
CA ALA A 114 10.37 -7.09 -11.67
C ALA A 114 11.29 -5.96 -11.18
N GLU A 115 10.95 -4.71 -11.46
CA GLU A 115 11.73 -3.56 -11.00
C GLU A 115 11.68 -3.39 -9.48
N VAL A 116 10.51 -3.61 -8.85
CA VAL A 116 10.35 -3.38 -7.41
C VAL A 116 10.91 -4.52 -6.54
N CYS A 117 10.91 -5.76 -7.02
CA CYS A 117 11.40 -6.88 -6.22
C CYS A 117 12.92 -6.86 -6.00
N ASP A 118 13.67 -6.15 -6.85
CA ASP A 118 15.13 -6.05 -6.76
C ASP A 118 15.61 -5.15 -5.60
N PHE A 119 14.78 -4.25 -5.09
CA PHE A 119 15.19 -3.30 -4.04
C PHE A 119 15.70 -3.97 -2.78
N ARG A 120 15.14 -5.13 -2.42
CA ARG A 120 15.59 -5.89 -1.25
C ARG A 120 16.98 -6.48 -1.46
N LEU A 121 17.28 -6.92 -2.69
CA LEU A 121 18.61 -7.41 -3.04
C LEU A 121 19.63 -6.25 -3.03
N TYR A 122 19.31 -5.12 -3.64
CA TYR A 122 20.20 -3.95 -3.63
C TYR A 122 20.49 -3.46 -2.21
N PHE A 123 19.48 -3.44 -1.33
CA PHE A 123 19.70 -3.06 0.07
C PHE A 123 20.63 -4.03 0.80
N PHE A 124 20.48 -5.34 0.59
CA PHE A 124 21.38 -6.35 1.14
C PHE A 124 22.82 -6.16 0.65
N GLU A 125 23.02 -5.95 -0.66
CA GLU A 125 24.35 -5.71 -1.24
C GLU A 125 25.02 -4.46 -0.67
N ILE A 126 24.26 -3.39 -0.40
CA ILE A 126 24.77 -2.18 0.26
C ILE A 126 25.18 -2.48 1.71
N GLN A 127 24.36 -3.22 2.45
CA GLN A 127 24.65 -3.57 3.86
C GLN A 127 25.91 -4.42 4.00
N GLU A 128 26.13 -5.34 3.07
CA GLU A 128 27.33 -6.19 3.03
C GLU A 128 28.55 -5.49 2.41
N GLY A 129 28.41 -4.22 1.99
CA GLY A 129 29.51 -3.45 1.37
C GLY A 129 29.92 -3.98 0.00
N ILE A 130 29.04 -4.69 -0.69
CA ILE A 130 29.29 -5.32 -2.00
C ILE A 130 29.20 -4.29 -3.12
N TYR A 131 28.10 -3.54 -3.18
CA TYR A 131 27.84 -2.58 -4.27
C TYR A 131 26.85 -1.48 -3.87
N GLY A 132 27.08 -0.26 -4.36
CA GLY A 132 26.15 0.87 -4.22
C GLY A 132 26.27 1.65 -2.90
N THR A 133 25.36 2.60 -2.71
CA THR A 133 25.24 3.42 -1.50
C THR A 133 23.77 3.60 -1.14
N LEU A 134 23.47 3.98 0.11
CA LEU A 134 22.10 4.32 0.52
C LEU A 134 21.51 5.49 -0.27
N ASP A 135 22.34 6.46 -0.67
CA ASP A 135 21.90 7.60 -1.48
C ASP A 135 21.50 7.15 -2.89
N HIS A 136 22.28 6.28 -3.52
CA HIS A 136 21.90 5.69 -4.82
C HIS A 136 20.62 4.86 -4.72
N LEU A 137 20.44 4.08 -3.65
CA LEU A 137 19.22 3.32 -3.43
C LEU A 137 18.01 4.25 -3.24
N LYS A 138 18.17 5.34 -2.50
CA LYS A 138 17.13 6.37 -2.33
C LYS A 138 16.73 6.99 -3.66
N GLU A 139 17.70 7.33 -4.51
CA GLU A 139 17.45 7.85 -5.86
C GLU A 139 16.72 6.83 -6.75
N HIS A 140 17.08 5.55 -6.64
CA HIS A 140 16.46 4.48 -7.41
C HIS A 140 15.01 4.25 -6.96
N ILE A 141 14.74 4.20 -5.64
CA ILE A 141 13.39 4.15 -5.08
C ILE A 141 12.56 5.35 -5.57
N MET A 142 13.13 6.55 -5.55
CA MET A 142 12.45 7.75 -6.04
C MET A 142 12.14 7.69 -7.53
N THR A 143 13.07 7.18 -8.34
CA THR A 143 12.88 6.99 -9.79
C THR A 143 11.73 6.03 -10.06
N PHE A 144 11.71 4.88 -9.37
CA PHE A 144 10.62 3.91 -9.45
C PHE A 144 9.29 4.54 -9.04
N ALA A 145 9.24 5.19 -7.88
CA ALA A 145 8.01 5.81 -7.38
C ALA A 145 7.52 6.95 -8.30
N ASN A 146 8.42 7.74 -8.90
CA ASN A 146 8.04 8.78 -9.87
C ASN A 146 7.48 8.20 -11.17
N LYS A 147 7.95 7.02 -11.59
CA LYS A 147 7.53 6.34 -12.81
C LYS A 147 6.14 5.72 -12.69
N TYR A 148 5.83 5.12 -11.54
CA TYR A 148 4.61 4.32 -11.36
C TYR A 148 3.56 4.95 -10.43
N ALA A 149 3.90 5.94 -9.59
CA ALA A 149 2.91 6.55 -8.73
C ALA A 149 1.80 7.24 -9.54
N GLY A 150 0.55 6.95 -9.17
CA GLY A 150 -0.63 7.59 -9.73
C GLY A 150 -0.91 8.95 -9.11
N LYS A 151 -2.11 9.49 -9.38
CA LYS A 151 -2.59 10.69 -8.66
C LYS A 151 -2.96 10.29 -7.22
N PRO A 152 -2.49 10.99 -6.18
CA PRO A 152 -2.89 10.69 -4.81
C PRO A 152 -4.40 10.90 -4.63
N LEU A 153 -5.01 10.13 -3.73
CA LEU A 153 -6.39 10.40 -3.30
C LEU A 153 -6.42 11.75 -2.56
N PRO A 154 -7.47 12.57 -2.74
CA PRO A 154 -7.66 13.76 -1.93
C PRO A 154 -7.72 13.35 -0.45
N ALA A 155 -6.99 14.11 0.38
CA ALA A 155 -7.00 13.94 1.84
C ALA A 155 -8.38 14.30 2.43
#